data_AF-A0A0D0LG88-F1
#
_entry.id   AF-A0A0D0LG88-F1
#
_cell.length_a   1.000
_cell.length_b   1.000
_cell.length_c   1.000
_cell.angle_alpha   90.00
_cell.angle_beta   90.00
_cell.angle_gamma   90.00
#
_symmetry.space_group_name_H-M   'P 1'
#
loop_
_entity.id
_entity.type
_entity.pdbx_description
1 polymer ?
#
loop_
_entity_poly.entity_id
_entity_poly.type
_entity_poly.pdbx_seq_one_letter_code
_entity_poly.pdbx_strand_id
1 'polypeptide(L)'
;MSAADDADDMETWLLEAGDEVIEKRAEQGEASLSPPERAIYCMWALDYAVRNAGSLDALEDVHETAIEDLAVFARAQKIGVLATLLDMAGGDEESFIDAYYEQFDAACTELRSCNETRH
;
A
#
# COMPACT_ATOMS: atom_id res chain seq x y z
N MET A 1 -10.69 -9.35 23.58
CA MET A 1 -10.42 -8.65 22.32
C MET A 1 -9.78 -9.65 21.41
N SER A 2 -10.53 -10.10 20.41
CA SER A 2 -10.06 -11.06 19.42
C SER A 2 -9.18 -10.33 18.43
N ALA A 3 -8.04 -10.91 18.05
CA ALA A 3 -7.15 -10.43 16.99
C ALA A 3 -7.80 -10.40 15.58
N ALA A 4 -9.12 -10.62 15.49
CA ALA A 4 -9.89 -10.56 14.25
C ALA A 4 -10.52 -9.18 14.02
N ASP A 5 -10.72 -8.36 15.08
CA ASP A 5 -11.23 -6.99 14.93
C ASP A 5 -10.13 -6.04 14.39
N ASP A 6 -8.86 -6.25 14.77
CA ASP A 6 -7.73 -5.38 14.33
C ASP A 6 -7.36 -5.56 12.85
N ALA A 7 -7.65 -6.72 12.23
CA ALA A 7 -7.36 -6.96 10.81
C ALA A 7 -8.33 -6.21 9.86
N ASP A 8 -9.57 -6.00 10.31
CA ASP A 8 -10.57 -5.16 9.62
C ASP A 8 -10.16 -3.67 9.67
N ASP A 9 -9.44 -3.24 10.72
CA ASP A 9 -9.08 -1.84 10.93
C ASP A 9 -8.10 -1.32 9.86
N MET A 10 -7.07 -2.11 9.49
CA MET A 10 -6.09 -1.66 8.49
C MET A 10 -6.60 -1.79 7.06
N GLU A 11 -7.47 -2.76 6.78
CA GLU A 11 -8.17 -2.85 5.49
C GLU A 11 -9.12 -1.66 5.31
N THR A 12 -9.95 -1.37 6.33
CA THR A 12 -10.86 -0.22 6.32
C THR A 12 -10.07 1.08 6.15
N TRP A 13 -8.99 1.25 6.92
CA TRP A 13 -8.13 2.44 6.80
C TRP A 13 -7.56 2.60 5.39
N LEU A 14 -7.03 1.52 4.78
CA LEU A 14 -6.44 1.61 3.45
C LEU A 14 -7.48 1.96 2.39
N LEU A 15 -8.70 1.43 2.51
CA LEU A 15 -9.82 1.76 1.61
C LEU A 15 -10.21 3.24 1.73
N GLU A 16 -10.42 3.75 2.95
CA GLU A 16 -10.81 5.14 3.19
C GLU A 16 -9.70 6.11 2.77
N ALA A 17 -8.46 5.88 3.19
CA ALA A 17 -7.33 6.74 2.84
C ALA A 17 -7.00 6.68 1.34
N GLY A 18 -7.16 5.50 0.72
CA GLY A 18 -7.02 5.33 -0.72
C GLY A 18 -8.06 6.14 -1.50
N ASP A 19 -9.32 6.10 -1.07
CA ASP A 19 -10.43 6.84 -1.70
C ASP A 19 -10.19 8.37 -1.62
N GLU A 20 -9.81 8.88 -0.45
CA GLU A 20 -9.46 10.30 -0.27
C GLU A 20 -8.34 10.76 -1.23
N VAL A 21 -7.31 9.92 -1.41
CA VAL A 21 -6.20 10.21 -2.33
C VAL A 21 -6.66 10.18 -3.79
N ILE A 22 -7.50 9.21 -4.16
CA ILE A 22 -8.05 9.08 -5.51
C ILE A 22 -8.94 10.28 -5.85
N GLU A 23 -9.81 10.71 -4.94
CA GLU A 23 -10.64 11.91 -5.09
C GLU A 23 -9.77 13.16 -5.26
N LYS A 24 -8.80 13.37 -4.37
CA LYS A 24 -7.87 14.51 -4.47
C LYS A 24 -7.12 14.53 -5.79
N ARG A 25 -6.61 13.37 -6.23
CA ARG A 25 -5.92 13.20 -7.50
C ARG A 25 -6.83 13.54 -8.69
N ALA A 26 -8.09 13.12 -8.65
CA ALA A 26 -9.05 13.39 -9.71
C ALA A 26 -9.41 14.89 -9.81
N GLU A 27 -9.54 15.57 -8.67
CA GLU A 27 -9.89 16.99 -8.62
C GLU A 27 -8.72 17.94 -8.90
N GLN A 28 -7.54 17.62 -8.39
CA GLN A 28 -6.40 18.54 -8.31
C GLN A 28 -5.18 18.08 -9.13
N GLY A 29 -5.23 16.84 -9.64
CA GLY A 29 -4.16 16.22 -10.41
C GLY A 29 -3.09 15.57 -9.54
N GLU A 30 -2.32 14.66 -10.15
CA GLU A 30 -1.23 13.89 -9.52
C GLU A 30 -0.23 14.76 -8.75
N ALA A 31 0.13 15.92 -9.31
CA ALA A 31 1.13 16.81 -8.72
C ALA A 31 0.70 17.42 -7.37
N SER A 32 -0.58 17.33 -7.02
CA SER A 32 -1.12 17.76 -5.73
C SER A 32 -0.84 16.77 -4.59
N LEU A 33 -0.50 15.52 -4.93
CA LEU A 33 -0.26 14.47 -3.97
C LEU A 33 1.11 14.62 -3.31
N SER A 34 1.12 14.59 -2.00
CA SER A 34 2.33 14.49 -1.19
C SER A 34 2.95 13.09 -1.31
N PRO A 35 4.24 12.91 -0.95
CA PRO A 35 4.88 11.62 -1.04
C PRO A 35 4.15 10.48 -0.28
N PRO A 36 3.65 10.68 0.96
CA PRO A 36 2.85 9.66 1.64
C PRO A 36 1.53 9.35 0.95
N GLU A 37 0.84 10.35 0.41
CA GLU A 37 -0.42 10.13 -0.35
C GLU A 37 -0.16 9.29 -1.60
N ARG A 38 0.91 9.56 -2.35
CA ARG A 38 1.32 8.72 -3.49
C ARG A 38 1.62 7.28 -3.06
N ALA A 39 2.28 7.10 -1.91
CA ALA A 39 2.55 5.78 -1.36
C ALA A 39 1.28 5.05 -0.91
N ILE A 40 0.30 5.75 -0.32
CA ILE A 40 -1.03 5.21 0.00
C ILE A 40 -1.73 4.74 -1.27
N TYR A 41 -1.71 5.54 -2.34
CA TYR A 41 -2.29 5.13 -3.63
C TYR A 41 -1.61 3.87 -4.20
N CYS A 42 -0.28 3.78 -4.12
CA CYS A 42 0.45 2.58 -4.55
C CYS A 42 0.07 1.34 -3.73
N MET A 43 -0.03 1.48 -2.40
CA MET A 43 -0.46 0.39 -1.51
C MET A 43 -1.90 -0.03 -1.80
N TRP A 44 -2.80 0.93 -2.03
CA TRP A 44 -4.19 0.65 -2.41
C TRP A 44 -4.27 -0.11 -3.75
N ALA A 45 -3.48 0.30 -4.75
CA ALA A 45 -3.42 -0.38 -6.05
C ALA A 45 -2.89 -1.82 -5.91
N LEU A 46 -1.86 -2.01 -5.09
CA LEU A 46 -1.32 -3.34 -4.77
C LEU A 46 -2.37 -4.21 -4.06
N ASP A 47 -3.08 -3.68 -3.08
CA ASP A 47 -4.14 -4.41 -2.38
C ASP A 47 -5.29 -4.80 -3.30
N TYR A 48 -5.70 -3.89 -4.18
CA TYR A 48 -6.68 -4.18 -5.22
C TYR A 48 -6.23 -5.36 -6.09
N ALA A 49 -4.97 -5.38 -6.54
CA ALA A 49 -4.44 -6.46 -7.36
C ALA A 49 -4.43 -7.80 -6.60
N VAL A 50 -3.97 -7.82 -5.35
CA VAL A 50 -3.82 -9.05 -4.56
C VAL A 50 -5.16 -9.59 -4.02
N ARG A 51 -6.00 -8.74 -3.41
CA ARG A 51 -7.21 -9.16 -2.71
C ARG A 51 -8.48 -9.14 -3.57
N ASN A 52 -8.59 -8.20 -4.52
CA ASN A 52 -9.80 -8.04 -5.32
C ASN A 52 -9.67 -8.72 -6.69
N ALA A 53 -8.60 -8.43 -7.43
CA ALA A 53 -8.37 -9.03 -8.74
C ALA A 53 -7.76 -10.44 -8.66
N GLY A 54 -7.06 -10.75 -7.55
CA GLY A 54 -6.42 -12.05 -7.32
C GLY A 54 -5.20 -12.32 -8.21
N SER A 55 -4.62 -11.28 -8.82
CA SER A 55 -3.41 -11.37 -9.65
C SER A 55 -2.67 -10.03 -9.66
N LEU A 56 -1.34 -10.07 -9.62
CA LEU A 56 -0.49 -8.89 -9.79
C LEU A 56 -0.53 -8.33 -11.21
N ASP A 57 -0.99 -9.10 -12.21
CA ASP A 57 -1.19 -8.58 -13.57
C ASP A 57 -2.16 -7.39 -13.59
N ALA A 58 -3.17 -7.40 -12.70
CA ALA A 58 -4.13 -6.31 -12.59
C ALA A 58 -3.49 -5.00 -12.08
N LEU A 59 -2.29 -5.07 -11.51
CA LEU A 59 -1.56 -3.90 -11.06
C LEU A 59 -1.09 -3.05 -12.24
N GLU A 60 -0.76 -3.65 -13.38
CA GLU A 60 -0.36 -2.92 -14.59
C GLU A 60 -1.47 -2.00 -15.11
N ASP A 61 -2.72 -2.47 -15.03
CA ASP A 61 -3.90 -1.71 -15.45
C ASP A 61 -4.23 -0.53 -14.50
N VAL A 62 -3.86 -0.65 -13.22
CA VAL A 62 -4.16 0.36 -12.20
C VAL A 62 -3.00 1.33 -12.02
N HIS A 63 -1.80 0.81 -11.77
CA HIS A 63 -0.58 1.58 -11.58
C HIS A 63 0.68 0.70 -11.75
N GLU A 64 1.20 0.64 -12.97
CA GLU A 64 2.33 -0.24 -13.36
C GLU A 64 3.57 -0.15 -12.45
N THR A 65 3.88 1.04 -11.91
CA THR A 65 5.07 1.27 -11.06
C THR A 65 4.79 1.19 -9.56
N ALA A 66 3.59 0.77 -9.13
CA ALA A 66 3.17 0.87 -7.72
C ALA A 66 4.14 0.17 -6.75
N ILE A 67 4.59 -1.06 -7.04
CA ILE A 67 5.54 -1.78 -6.18
C ILE A 67 6.89 -1.05 -6.10
N GLU A 68 7.40 -0.57 -7.24
CA GLU A 68 8.68 0.14 -7.29
C GLU A 68 8.63 1.47 -6.54
N ASP A 69 7.59 2.27 -6.80
CA ASP A 69 7.37 3.57 -6.16
C ASP A 69 7.18 3.43 -4.65
N LEU A 70 6.41 2.42 -4.22
CA LEU A 70 6.21 2.12 -2.80
C LEU A 70 7.51 1.66 -2.13
N ALA A 71 8.33 0.87 -2.83
CA ALA A 71 9.60 0.39 -2.31
C ALA A 71 10.64 1.53 -2.18
N VAL A 72 10.64 2.46 -3.13
CA VAL A 72 11.46 3.70 -3.04
C VAL A 72 11.02 4.53 -1.84
N PHE A 73 9.71 4.73 -1.66
CA PHE A 73 9.18 5.46 -0.52
C PHE A 73 9.53 4.81 0.81
N ALA A 74 9.30 3.50 0.96
CA ALA A 74 9.54 2.76 2.19
C ALA A 74 11.01 2.86 2.64
N ARG A 75 11.95 2.69 1.71
CA ARG A 75 13.39 2.86 1.97
C ARG A 75 13.75 4.29 2.34
N ALA A 76 13.13 5.30 1.69
CA ALA A 76 13.36 6.70 2.00
C ALA A 76 12.86 7.09 3.41
N GLN A 77 11.71 6.55 3.83
CA GLN A 77 11.16 6.75 5.18
C GLN A 77 11.78 5.84 6.24
N LYS A 78 12.60 4.86 5.84
CA LYS A 78 13.22 3.85 6.71
C LYS A 78 12.20 3.02 7.50
N ILE A 79 11.07 2.71 6.86
CA ILE A 79 10.08 1.77 7.37
C ILE A 79 10.41 0.36 6.87
N GLY A 80 10.50 -0.59 7.79
CA GLY A 80 11.25 -1.83 7.59
C GLY A 80 10.38 -2.99 7.10
N VAL A 81 9.15 -3.09 7.60
CA VAL A 81 8.23 -4.16 7.22
C VAL A 81 7.83 -4.00 5.76
N LEU A 82 7.36 -2.80 5.38
CA LEU A 82 6.94 -2.53 4.01
C LEU A 82 8.11 -2.66 3.01
N ALA A 83 9.31 -2.18 3.37
CA ALA A 83 10.48 -2.34 2.51
C ALA A 83 10.85 -3.81 2.28
N THR A 84 10.84 -4.63 3.35
CA THR A 84 11.17 -6.06 3.27
C THR A 84 10.11 -6.83 2.47
N LEU A 85 8.83 -6.49 2.65
CA LEU A 85 7.73 -7.07 1.88
C LEU A 85 7.95 -6.84 0.38
N LEU A 86 8.24 -5.60 -0.02
CA LEU A 86 8.39 -5.23 -1.43
C LEU A 86 9.66 -5.76 -2.07
N ASP A 87 10.71 -6.03 -1.29
CA ASP A 87 11.90 -6.74 -1.79
C ASP A 87 11.58 -8.17 -2.27
N MET A 88 10.51 -8.79 -1.75
CA MET A 88 10.07 -10.13 -2.17
C MET A 88 9.31 -10.14 -3.50
N ALA A 89 8.77 -9.00 -3.93
CA ALA A 89 7.98 -8.90 -5.17
C ALA A 89 8.79 -9.24 -6.44
N GLY A 90 10.12 -9.16 -6.39
CA GLY A 90 11.00 -9.59 -7.49
C GLY A 90 11.27 -11.09 -7.55
N GLY A 91 10.69 -11.87 -6.62
CA GLY A 91 10.87 -13.31 -6.47
C GLY A 91 9.70 -14.13 -7.00
N ASP A 92 9.28 -15.10 -6.20
CA ASP A 92 8.14 -15.97 -6.48
C ASP A 92 6.82 -15.26 -6.05
N GLU A 93 5.84 -15.22 -6.95
CA GLU A 93 4.58 -14.51 -6.73
C GLU A 93 3.74 -15.11 -5.59
N GLU A 94 3.64 -16.45 -5.52
CA GLU A 94 2.89 -17.13 -4.46
C GLU A 94 3.48 -16.80 -3.09
N SER A 95 4.81 -16.87 -2.97
CA SER A 95 5.55 -16.51 -1.76
C SER A 95 5.36 -15.03 -1.39
N PHE A 96 5.32 -14.14 -2.37
CA PHE A 96 5.05 -12.72 -2.13
C PHE A 96 3.63 -12.48 -1.64
N ILE A 97 2.62 -13.13 -2.25
CA ILE A 97 1.22 -13.01 -1.86
C ILE A 97 1.00 -13.55 -0.44
N ASP A 98 1.58 -14.70 -0.10
CA ASP A 98 1.50 -15.25 1.26
C ASP A 98 2.11 -14.29 2.28
N ALA A 99 3.28 -13.74 1.98
CA ALA A 99 3.92 -12.74 2.83
C ALA A 99 3.14 -11.42 2.89
N TYR A 100 2.46 -11.04 1.81
CA TYR A 100 1.60 -9.86 1.76
C TYR A 100 0.46 -10.00 2.75
N TYR A 101 -0.26 -11.13 2.75
CA TYR A 101 -1.33 -11.38 3.71
C TYR A 101 -0.81 -11.41 5.16
N GLU A 102 0.35 -12.00 5.41
CA GLU A 102 0.94 -12.06 6.76
C GLU A 102 1.37 -10.68 7.28
N GLN A 103 1.92 -9.83 6.41
CA GLN A 103 2.54 -8.57 6.79
C GLN A 103 1.66 -7.33 6.56
N PHE A 104 0.47 -7.50 5.97
CA PHE A 104 -0.39 -6.40 5.55
C PHE A 104 -0.62 -5.36 6.65
N ASP A 105 -1.10 -5.78 7.82
CA ASP A 105 -1.44 -4.84 8.91
C ASP A 105 -0.22 -4.05 9.38
N ALA A 106 0.93 -4.72 9.50
CA ALA A 106 2.17 -4.10 9.94
C ALA A 106 2.70 -3.11 8.87
N ALA A 107 2.61 -3.47 7.59
CA ALA A 107 2.98 -2.60 6.48
C ALA A 107 2.06 -1.36 6.39
N CYS A 108 0.75 -1.53 6.54
CA CYS A 108 -0.23 -0.45 6.59
C CYS A 108 -0.01 0.46 7.81
N THR A 109 0.31 -0.11 8.97
CA THR A 109 0.61 0.67 10.19
C THR A 109 1.83 1.57 10.01
N GLU A 110 2.91 1.06 9.40
CA GLU A 110 4.09 1.85 9.07
C GLU A 110 3.75 3.01 8.12
N LEU A 111 2.99 2.71 7.05
CA LEU A 111 2.59 3.69 6.05
C LEU A 111 1.68 4.78 6.63
N ARG A 112 0.69 4.40 7.44
CA ARG A 112 -0.20 5.31 8.16
C ARG A 112 0.57 6.28 9.03
N SER A 113 1.54 5.79 9.79
CA SER A 113 2.38 6.61 10.66
C SER A 113 3.16 7.67 9.88
N CYS A 114 3.63 7.34 8.66
CA CYS A 114 4.29 8.31 7.78
C CYS A 114 3.35 9.43 7.28
N ASN A 115 2.06 9.12 7.10
CA ASN A 115 1.06 10.11 6.69
C ASN A 115 0.70 11.06 7.84
N GLU A 116 0.49 10.53 9.04
CA GLU A 116 0.08 11.30 10.23
C GLU A 116 1.19 12.21 10.78
N THR A 117 2.47 11.90 10.56
CA THR A 117 3.62 12.70 11.05
C THR A 117 3.78 14.05 10.33
N ARG A 118 2.87 14.42 9.40
CA ARG A 118 2.91 15.68 8.64
C ARG A 118 1.94 16.77 9.12
N HIS A 119 1.32 16.61 10.29
CA HIS A 119 0.55 17.69 10.94
C HIS A 119 1.37 18.52 11.93
#